data_AF-A0A1I3W7W0-F1
#
_entry.id   AF-A0A1I3W7W0-F1
#
_cell.length_a   1.000
_cell.length_b   1.000
_cell.length_c   1.000
_cell.angle_alpha   90.00
_cell.angle_beta   90.00
_cell.angle_gamma   90.00
#
_symmetry.space_group_name_H-M   'P 1'
#
loop_
_entity.id
_entity.type
_entity.pdbx_description
1 polymer ?
#
loop_
_entity_poly.entity_id
_entity_poly.type
_entity_poly.pdbx_seq_one_letter_code
_entity_poly.pdbx_strand_id
1 'polypeptide(L)' 'MLDETVYGLAATIAAKSAFTLKTGKEAFYRQVEMPLEQAYEYTAEVMASNMDAADAQEGISAFLEKRHPQWRDE' A
#
# COMPACT_ATOMS: atom_id res chain seq x y z
N MET A 1 13.17 17.09 18.32
CA MET A 1 13.95 16.38 17.29
C MET A 1 13.49 14.93 17.10
N LEU A 2 13.61 14.01 18.09
CA LEU A 2 13.13 12.62 17.92
C LEU A 2 11.60 12.53 17.78
N ASP A 3 10.86 13.06 18.74
CA ASP A 3 9.39 12.95 18.76
C ASP A 3 8.77 13.51 17.48
N GLU A 4 9.20 14.71 17.08
CA GLU A 4 8.77 15.36 15.85
C GLU A 4 9.01 14.48 14.61
N THR A 5 10.17 13.81 14.53
CA THR A 5 10.49 12.92 13.41
C THR A 5 9.60 11.69 13.41
N VAL A 6 9.40 11.07 14.58
CA VAL A 6 8.53 9.90 14.74
C VAL A 6 7.08 10.23 14.39
N TYR A 7 6.57 11.36 14.89
CA TYR A 7 5.21 11.82 14.58
C TYR A 7 5.05 12.16 13.10
N GLY A 8 6.03 12.79 12.48
CA GLY A 8 6.00 13.08 11.04
C GLY A 8 5.93 11.81 10.17
N LEU A 9 6.72 10.79 10.51
CA LEU A 9 6.68 9.50 9.80
C LEU A 9 5.35 8.77 10.05
N ALA A 10 4.91 8.70 11.30
CA ALA A 10 3.64 8.06 11.65
C ALA A 10 2.46 8.71 10.94
N ALA A 11 2.40 10.04 10.88
CA ALA A 11 1.38 10.78 10.16
C ALA A 11 1.41 10.49 8.65
N THR A 12 2.60 10.36 8.07
CA THR A 12 2.76 10.03 6.63
C THR A 12 2.20 8.64 6.33
N ILE A 13 2.44 7.66 7.20
CA ILE A 13 1.92 6.30 7.05
C ILE A 13 0.41 6.29 7.27
N ALA A 14 -0.08 6.94 8.33
CA ALA A 14 -1.50 7.00 8.68
C ALA A 14 -2.37 7.74 7.62
N ALA A 15 -1.75 8.56 6.77
CA ALA A 15 -2.43 9.24 5.66
C ALA A 15 -2.64 8.36 4.41
N LYS A 16 -2.32 7.06 4.47
CA LYS A 16 -2.52 6.09 3.38
C LYS A 16 -3.64 5.11 3.74
N SER A 17 -4.20 4.43 2.74
CA SER A 17 -5.13 3.32 2.93
C SER A 17 -4.53 2.24 3.84
N ALA A 18 -5.18 1.95 4.96
CA ALA A 18 -4.79 0.90 5.89
C ALA A 18 -4.91 -0.49 5.25
N PHE A 19 -5.92 -0.69 4.38
CA PHE A 19 -6.08 -1.90 3.60
C PHE A 19 -4.86 -2.16 2.70
N THR A 20 -4.48 -1.16 1.89
CA THR A 20 -3.34 -1.28 0.97
C THR A 20 -2.03 -1.48 1.74
N LEU A 21 -1.83 -0.77 2.85
CA LEU A 21 -0.63 -0.93 3.70
C LEU A 21 -0.53 -2.34 4.28
N LYS A 22 -1.65 -2.91 4.75
CA LYS A 22 -1.71 -4.28 5.27
C LYS A 22 -1.32 -5.28 4.19
N THR A 23 -1.96 -5.20 3.02
CA THR A 23 -1.71 -6.11 1.88
C THR A 23 -0.24 -6.07 1.45
N GLY A 24 0.32 -4.87 1.26
CA GLY A 24 1.72 -4.70 0.87
C GLY A 24 2.71 -5.22 1.92
N LYS A 25 2.44 -4.99 3.21
CA LYS A 25 3.29 -5.45 4.30
C LYS A 25 3.30 -6.97 4.41
N GLU A 26 2.14 -7.60 4.32
CA GLU A 26 2.02 -9.07 4.32
C GLU A 26 2.77 -9.68 3.12
N ALA A 27 2.55 -9.12 1.93
CA ALA A 27 3.25 -9.58 0.72
C ALA A 27 4.76 -9.43 0.83
N PHE A 28 5.24 -8.30 1.36
CA PHE A 28 6.67 -8.05 1.56
C PHE A 28 7.33 -9.11 2.46
N TYR A 29 6.74 -9.41 3.62
CA TYR A 29 7.31 -10.40 4.54
C TYR A 29 7.18 -11.83 4.04
N ARG A 30 6.18 -12.13 3.20
CA ARG A 30 6.06 -13.46 2.61
C ARG A 30 7.07 -13.67 1.49
N GLN A 31 7.27 -12.67 0.61
CA GLN A 31 8.15 -12.79 -0.54
C GLN A 31 9.65 -12.74 -0.20
N VAL A 32 10.03 -12.11 0.92
CA VAL A 32 11.45 -11.97 1.29
C VAL A 32 12.16 -13.30 1.56
N GLU A 33 11.39 -14.35 1.91
CA GLU A 33 11.89 -15.71 2.14
C GLU A 33 11.80 -16.60 0.88
N MET A 34 11.29 -16.08 -0.24
CA MET A 34 11.09 -16.85 -1.48
C MET A 34 12.30 -16.75 -2.42
N PRO A 35 12.53 -17.77 -3.27
CA PRO A 35 13.38 -17.62 -4.45
C PRO A 35 12.86 -16.50 -5.35
N LEU A 36 13.77 -15.77 -6.00
CA LEU A 36 13.45 -14.54 -6.75
C LEU A 36 12.31 -14.71 -7.77
N GLU A 37 12.33 -15.80 -8.54
CA GLU A 37 11.29 -16.09 -9.54
C GLU A 37 9.90 -16.22 -8.91
N GLN A 38 9.80 -16.99 -7.83
CA GLN A 38 8.54 -17.17 -7.09
C GLN A 38 8.09 -15.88 -6.39
N ALA A 39 9.04 -15.08 -5.88
CA ALA A 39 8.74 -13.78 -5.28
C ALA A 39 8.08 -12.84 -6.31
N TYR A 40 8.57 -12.82 -7.55
CA TYR A 40 7.97 -12.03 -8.64
C TYR A 40 6.60 -12.54 -9.04
N GLU A 41 6.42 -13.84 -9.21
CA GLU A 41 5.10 -14.44 -9.52
C GLU A 41 4.08 -14.08 -8.45
N TYR A 42 4.40 -14.34 -7.18
CA TYR A 42 3.53 -14.05 -6.05
C TYR A 42 3.19 -12.56 -5.93
N THR A 43 4.18 -11.68 -6.01
CA THR A 43 3.93 -10.24 -5.84
C THR A 43 3.17 -9.65 -7.03
N ALA A 44 3.34 -10.18 -8.25
CA ALA A 44 2.53 -9.79 -9.40
C ALA A 44 1.05 -10.13 -9.19
N GLU A 45 0.73 -11.33 -8.68
CA GLU A 45 -0.65 -11.72 -8.36
C GLU A 45 -1.27 -10.85 -7.26
N VAL A 46 -0.51 -10.54 -6.21
CA VAL A 46 -0.95 -9.63 -5.14
C VAL A 46 -1.25 -8.25 -5.71
N MET A 47 -0.37 -7.70 -6.53
CA MET A 47 -0.55 -6.38 -7.13
C MET A 47 -1.77 -6.36 -8.05
N ALA A 48 -1.95 -7.39 -8.89
CA ALA A 48 -3.11 -7.52 -9.76
C ALA A 48 -4.41 -7.57 -8.96
N SER A 49 -4.47 -8.41 -7.92
CA SER A 49 -5.65 -8.52 -7.05
C SER A 49 -5.92 -7.22 -6.27
N ASN A 50 -4.87 -6.50 -5.85
CA ASN A 50 -5.02 -5.24 -5.15
C ASN A 50 -5.63 -4.13 -6.03
N MET A 51 -5.57 -4.23 -7.36
CA MET A 51 -6.23 -3.26 -8.25
C MET A 51 -7.75 -3.31 -8.19
N ASP A 52 -8.33 -4.42 -7.72
CA ASP A 52 -9.77 -4.55 -7.53
C ASP A 52 -10.26 -3.90 -6.22
N ALA A 53 -9.35 -3.54 -5.30
CA ALA A 53 -9.69 -2.87 -4.04
C ALA A 53 -10.19 -1.44 -4.27
N ALA A 54 -11.18 -1.01 -3.49
CA ALA A 54 -11.79 0.31 -3.67
C ALA A 54 -10.76 1.43 -3.44
N ASP A 55 -9.92 1.29 -2.43
CA ASP A 55 -8.86 2.25 -2.15
C ASP A 55 -7.78 2.30 -3.24
N ALA A 56 -7.51 1.21 -3.95
CA ALA A 56 -6.58 1.24 -5.08
C ALA A 56 -7.17 2.05 -6.25
N GLN A 57 -8.44 1.81 -6.56
CA GLN A 57 -9.16 2.56 -7.59
C GLN A 57 -9.26 4.04 -7.25
N GLU A 58 -9.58 4.36 -6.00
CA GLU A 58 -9.63 5.74 -5.49
C GLU A 58 -8.27 6.42 -5.58
N GLY A 59 -7.17 5.74 -5.21
CA GLY A 59 -5.82 6.28 -5.31
C GLY A 59 -5.45 6.64 -6.75
N ILE A 60 -5.82 5.77 -7.70
CA ILE A 60 -5.60 6.00 -9.14
C ILE A 60 -6.47 7.15 -9.65
N SER A 61 -7.78 7.15 -9.35
CA SER A 61 -8.71 8.24 -9.74
C SER A 61 -8.26 9.58 -9.17
N ALA A 62 -7.94 9.65 -7.87
CA ALA A 62 -7.49 10.87 -7.22
C ALA A 62 -6.21 11.43 -7.84
N PHE A 63 -5.27 10.55 -8.21
CA PHE A 63 -4.06 10.95 -8.93
C PHE A 63 -4.37 11.53 -10.32
N LEU A 64 -5.20 10.85 -11.11
CA LEU A 64 -5.60 11.30 -12.45
C LEU A 64 -6.38 12.63 -12.40
N GLU A 65 -7.21 12.80 -11.38
CA GLU A 65 -8.04 13.99 -11.16
C GLU A 65 -7.32 15.11 -10.40
N LYS A 66 -6.07 14.90 -9.97
CA LYS A 66 -5.25 15.86 -9.21
C LYS A 66 -5.91 16.34 -7.91
N ARG A 67 -6.57 15.44 -7.20
CA ARG A 67 -7.19 15.69 -5.89
C ARG A 67 -6.56 14.81 -4.82
N HIS A 68 -6.84 15.12 -3.55
CA HIS A 68 -6.49 14.22 -2.46
C HIS A 68 -7.42 13.00 -2.48
N PRO A 69 -6.89 11.79 -2.26
CA PRO A 69 -7.69 10.59 -2.14
C PRO A 69 -8.47 10.56 -0.81
N GLN A 70 -9.61 9.89 -0.82
CA GLN A 70 -10.46 9.63 0.33
C GLN A 70 -10.51 8.13 0.60
N TRP A 71 -9.65 7.66 1.50
CA TRP A 71 -9.57 6.25 1.85
C TRP A 71 -10.78 5.80 2.67
N ARG A 72 -11.26 4.60 2.37
CA ARG A 72 -12.32 3.91 3.11
C ARG A 72 -11.81 2.71 3.89
N ASP A 73 -10.53 2.35 3.69
CA ASP A 73 -9.88 1.19 4.26
C ASP A 73 -10.52 -0.14 3.81
N GLU A 74 -10.95 -0.20 2.55
CA GLU A 74 -11.59 -1.34 1.87
C GLU A 74 -11.14 -1.53 0.40
#